data_AF-A0A382NUK7-F1
#
_entry.id   AF-A0A382NUK7-F1
#
_cell.length_a   1.000
_cell.length_b   1.000
_cell.length_c   1.000
_cell.angle_alpha   90.00
_cell.angle_beta   90.00
_cell.angle_gamma   90.00
#
_symmetry.space_group_name_H-M   'P 1'
#
loop_
_entity.id
_entity.type
_entity.pdbx_description
1 polymer ?
#
loop_
_entity_poly.entity_id
_entity_poly.type
_entity_poly.pdbx_seq_one_letter_code
_entity_poly.pdbx_strand_id
1 'polypeptide(L)' 'VLQALVGGGRGHIGSSLSLIEIIRVIYDDFLKFDSKNPFWEERDRFILSKGHGCLALYAVLCDKGFFDASELDKFCHND' A
#
# COMPACT_ATOMS: atom_id res chain seq x y z
N VAL A 1 -6.03 -2.77 -4.94
CA VAL A 1 -6.09 -4.09 -4.25
C VAL A 1 -6.33 -5.22 -5.23
N LEU A 2 -7.46 -5.25 -5.96
CA LEU A 2 -7.78 -6.34 -6.89
C LEU A 2 -6.72 -6.53 -7.98
N GLN A 3 -6.20 -5.44 -8.55
CA GLN A 3 -5.12 -5.50 -9.55
C GLN A 3 -3.90 -6.27 -9.03
N ALA A 4 -3.40 -5.95 -7.83
CA ALA A 4 -2.26 -6.65 -7.24
C ALA A 4 -2.55 -8.12 -6.91
N LEU A 5 -3.78 -8.44 -6.47
CA LEU A 5 -4.19 -9.82 -6.24
C LEU A 5 -4.16 -10.63 -7.54
N VAL A 6 -4.67 -10.06 -8.64
CA VAL A 6 -4.67 -10.69 -9.96
C VAL A 6 -3.25 -10.84 -10.48
N GLY A 7 -2.43 -9.78 -10.39
CA GLY A 7 -1.04 -9.78 -10.80
C GLY A 7 -0.25 -10.92 -10.18
N GLY A 8 -0.31 -11.08 -8.86
CA GLY A 8 0.45 -12.12 -8.17
C GLY A 8 -0.20 -13.50 -8.07
N GLY A 9 -1.46 -13.66 -8.49
CA GLY A 9 -2.22 -14.92 -8.35
C GLY A 9 -2.43 -15.42 -6.91
N ARG A 10 -2.06 -14.61 -5.91
CA ARG A 10 -2.12 -14.94 -4.47
C ARG A 10 -2.30 -13.68 -3.63
N GLY A 11 -2.70 -13.83 -2.37
CA GLY A 11 -2.80 -12.72 -1.40
C GLY A 11 -4.01 -12.86 -0.47
N HIS A 12 -4.00 -12.12 0.66
CA HIS A 12 -5.08 -12.19 1.65
C HIS A 12 -6.10 -11.06 1.43
N ILE A 13 -7.06 -11.29 0.52
CA ILE A 13 -8.05 -10.27 0.13
C ILE A 13 -8.91 -9.82 1.32
N GLY A 14 -9.48 -10.75 2.10
CA GLY A 14 -10.38 -10.40 3.20
C GLY A 14 -9.68 -9.57 4.27
N SER A 15 -8.42 -9.92 4.58
CA SER A 15 -7.60 -9.09 5.46
C SER A 15 -7.38 -7.69 4.89
N SER A 16 -7.03 -7.59 3.61
CA SER A 16 -6.70 -6.31 2.98
C SER A 16 -7.91 -5.38 2.92
N LEU A 17 -9.08 -5.91 2.51
CA LEU A 17 -10.31 -5.15 2.46
C LEU A 17 -10.82 -4.76 3.85
N SER A 18 -10.55 -5.55 4.90
CA SER A 18 -11.00 -5.23 6.27
C SER A 18 -10.40 -3.95 6.88
N LEU A 19 -9.37 -3.37 6.25
CA LEU A 19 -8.61 -2.25 6.80
C LEU A 19 -8.32 -1.13 5.79
N ILE A 20 -8.85 -1.23 4.56
CA ILE A 20 -8.50 -0.30 3.48
C ILE A 20 -9.00 1.12 3.77
N GLU A 21 -10.22 1.29 4.30
CA GLU A 21 -10.76 2.60 4.67
C GLU A 21 -9.97 3.24 5.81
N ILE A 22 -9.50 2.42 6.77
CA ILE A 22 -8.68 2.90 7.90
C ILE A 22 -7.34 3.43 7.39
N ILE A 23 -6.64 2.66 6.55
CA ILE A 23 -5.37 3.13 5.96
C ILE A 23 -5.62 4.37 5.10
N ARG A 24 -6.72 4.42 4.35
CA ARG A 24 -7.05 5.57 3.49
C ARG A 24 -7.16 6.85 4.30
N VAL A 25 -7.96 6.86 5.36
CA VAL A 25 -8.13 8.04 6.23
C VAL A 25 -6.79 8.45 6.85
N ILE A 26 -5.99 7.49 7.32
CA ILE A 26 -4.66 7.78 7.89
C ILE A 26 -3.75 8.49 6.88
N TYR A 27 -3.71 8.04 5.63
CA TYR A 27 -2.87 8.65 4.57
C TYR A 27 -3.45 9.93 3.97
N ASP A 28 -4.76 10.14 4.05
CA ASP A 28 -5.41 11.33 3.49
C ASP A 28 -5.38 12.50 4.47
N ASP A 29 -5.68 12.23 5.74
CA ASP A 29 -6.05 13.28 6.70
C ASP A 29 -5.02 13.48 7.82
N PHE A 30 -4.16 12.49 8.08
CA PHE A 30 -3.31 12.50 9.29
C PHE A 30 -1.81 12.43 9.03
N LEU A 31 -1.34 11.57 8.12
CA LEU A 31 0.09 11.36 7.92
C LEU A 31 0.75 12.54 7.21
N LYS A 32 1.84 13.02 7.79
CA LYS A 32 2.81 13.89 7.13
C LYS A 32 3.81 13.03 6.35
N PHE A 33 3.75 13.07 5.02
CA PHE A 33 4.69 12.36 4.15
C PHE A 33 4.94 13.11 2.84
N ASP A 34 6.02 12.72 2.15
CA ASP A 34 6.29 13.09 0.77
C ASP A 34 6.58 11.81 -0.01
N SER A 35 5.71 11.47 -0.96
CA SER A 35 5.86 10.25 -1.76
C SER A 35 7.07 10.30 -2.70
N LYS A 36 7.55 11.50 -3.06
CA LYS A 36 8.77 11.69 -3.86
C LYS A 36 10.04 11.64 -3.01
N ASN A 37 9.92 11.78 -1.69
CA ASN A 37 11.01 11.65 -0.75
C ASN A 37 10.65 10.72 0.43
N PRO A 38 10.60 9.38 0.21
CA PRO A 38 10.28 8.42 1.28
C PRO A 38 11.30 8.38 2.44
N PHE A 39 12.48 8.99 2.25
CA PHE A 39 13.53 9.10 3.26
C PHE A 39 13.51 10.44 4.00
N TRP A 40 12.50 11.29 3.78
CA TRP A 40 12.34 12.53 4.52
C TRP A 40 12.34 12.28 6.03
N GLU A 41 13.29 12.90 6.74
CA GLU A 41 13.55 12.64 8.15
C GLU A 41 12.36 12.95 9.07
N GLU A 42 11.63 14.02 8.77
CA GLU A 42 10.51 14.54 9.56
C GLU A 42 9.14 13.96 9.15
N ARG A 43 9.12 12.89 8.36
CA ARG A 43 7.88 12.22 7.97
C ARG A 43 7.34 11.37 9.12
N ASP A 44 6.04 11.21 9.14
CA ASP A 44 5.42 10.21 10.00
C ASP A 44 5.74 8.79 9.51
N ARG A 45 5.77 7.85 10.46
CA ARG A 45 6.10 6.44 10.20
C ARG A 45 4.86 5.57 10.38
N PHE A 46 4.31 5.11 9.27
CA PHE A 46 3.27 4.10 9.25
C PHE A 46 3.87 2.69 9.23
N ILE A 47 3.43 1.81 10.14
CA ILE A 47 3.86 0.41 10.22
C ILE A 47 2.62 -0.48 10.19
N LEU A 48 2.47 -1.26 9.12
CA LEU A 48 1.41 -2.27 9.03
C LEU A 48 1.83 -3.57 9.72
N SER A 49 1.59 -3.66 11.03
CA SER A 49 1.85 -4.88 11.82
C SER A 49 1.02 -6.08 11.33
N LYS A 50 -0.21 -5.83 10.85
CA LYS A 50 -1.08 -6.82 10.17
C LYS A 50 -0.59 -7.06 8.73
N GLY A 51 0.64 -7.56 8.58
CA GLY A 51 1.37 -7.62 7.32
C GLY A 51 0.69 -8.43 6.22
N HIS A 52 -0.12 -9.43 6.59
CA HIS A 52 -0.90 -10.19 5.61
C HIS A 52 -1.96 -9.32 4.88
N GLY A 53 -2.31 -8.14 5.40
CA GLY A 53 -3.14 -7.14 4.73
C GLY A 53 -2.39 -6.20 3.77
N CYS A 54 -1.17 -6.54 3.36
CA CYS A 54 -0.27 -5.67 2.58
C CYS A 54 -0.86 -5.11 1.29
N LEU A 55 -1.77 -5.83 0.61
CA LEU A 55 -2.37 -5.35 -0.64
C LEU A 55 -3.13 -4.04 -0.46
N ALA A 56 -3.68 -3.79 0.73
CA ALA A 56 -4.34 -2.53 1.05
C ALA A 56 -3.33 -1.37 1.12
N LEU A 57 -2.22 -1.61 1.81
CA LEU A 57 -1.14 -0.63 1.89
C LEU A 57 -0.55 -0.34 0.50
N TYR A 58 -0.27 -1.36 -0.31
CA TYR A 58 0.26 -1.16 -1.66
C TYR A 58 -0.70 -0.37 -2.55
N ALA A 59 -2.01 -0.61 -2.44
CA ALA A 59 -3.00 0.16 -3.18
C ALA A 59 -2.98 1.65 -2.77
N VAL A 60 -2.88 1.95 -1.48
CA VAL A 60 -2.80 3.34 -1.00
C VAL A 60 -1.47 3.99 -1.39
N LEU A 61 -0.35 3.29 -1.25
CA LEU A 61 0.96 3.81 -1.66
C LEU A 61 1.03 4.12 -3.17
N CYS A 62 0.46 3.24 -4.00
CA CYS A 62 0.30 3.50 -5.43
C CYS A 62 -0.52 4.76 -5.70
N ASP A 63 -1.69 4.89 -5.06
CA ASP A 63 -2.56 6.08 -5.20
C ASP A 63 -1.87 7.37 -4.73
N LYS A 64 -1.04 7.29 -3.68
CA LYS A 64 -0.23 8.41 -3.19
C LYS A 64 1.02 8.71 -4.05
N GLY A 65 1.25 7.95 -5.12
CA GLY A 65 2.34 8.19 -6.07
C GLY A 65 3.71 7.76 -5.57
N PHE A 66 3.79 6.79 -4.65
CA PHE A 66 5.08 6.20 -4.26
C PHE A 66 5.69 5.34 -5.37
N PHE A 67 4.85 4.76 -6.23
CA PHE A 67 5.25 3.96 -7.38
C PHE A 67 4.10 3.88 -8.40
N ASP A 68 4.43 3.54 -9.64
CA ASP A 68 3.46 3.43 -10.73
C ASP A 68 2.52 2.23 -10.57
N ALA A 69 1.29 2.37 -11.06
CA ALA A 69 0.28 1.31 -10.97
C ALA A 69 0.70 -0.02 -11.61
N SER A 70 1.62 0.00 -12.59
CA SER A 70 2.18 -1.20 -13.22
C SER A 70 2.94 -2.10 -12.24
N GLU A 71 3.44 -1.57 -11.14
CA GLU A 71 4.11 -2.37 -10.11
C GLU A 71 3.13 -3.27 -9.35
N LEU A 72 1.84 -2.93 -9.33
CA LEU A 72 0.81 -3.80 -8.75
C LEU A 72 0.71 -5.12 -9.52
N ASP A 73 0.91 -5.10 -10.85
CA ASP A 73 0.85 -6.30 -11.68
C ASP A 73 2.00 -7.28 -11.41
N LYS A 74 3.08 -6.81 -10.77
CA LYS A 74 4.27 -7.59 -10.41
C LYS A 74 4.23 -8.12 -8.98
N PHE A 75 3.12 -7.97 -8.25
CA PHE A 75 3.03 -8.45 -6.88
C PHE A 75 3.44 -9.92 -6.77
N CYS A 76 4.42 -10.23 -5.91
CA CYS A 76 4.92 -11.60 -5.72
C CYS A 76 5.58 -12.25 -6.95
N HIS A 77 5.94 -11.49 -7.98
CA HIS A 77 6.80 -11.98 -9.04
C HIS A 77 8.27 -11.89 -8.58
N ASN A 78 9.07 -12.86 -9.01
CA ASN A 78 10.51 -12.72 -8.96
C ASN A 78 10.89 -12.02 -10.27
N ASP A 79 11.30 -10.76 -10.19
CA ASP A 79 11.91 -10.07 -11.33
C ASP A 79 13.18 -10.81 -11.81
#